data_AF-A0A1H2D517-F1
#
_entry.id   AF-A0A1H2D517-F1
#
_cell.length_a   1.000
_cell.length_b   1.000
_cell.length_c   1.000
_cell.angle_alpha   90.00
_cell.angle_beta   90.00
_cell.angle_gamma   90.00
#
_symmetry.space_group_name_H-M   'P 1'
#
loop_
_entity.id
_entity.type
_entity.pdbx_description
1 polymer ?
#
loop_
_entity_poly.entity_id
_entity_poly.type
_entity_poly.pdbx_seq_one_letter_code
_entity_poly.pdbx_strand_id
1 'polypeptide(L)'
;MDFDGFYRDTSRRLLRYAYGLTGDAAEAQDLVQETYARAWQRWRRLAGYDDPEAWLRLVVNRLSADRWRRLGVRRARAAAEPPAPAVDPPSEDVVLLVRAMRELPDKHRRALALHYLLDRSIAEIAEETGGSQNTVKSWLSRGRAALAAALASEERDENAEGAHRVR
;
A
#
# COMPACT_ATOMS: atom_id res chain seq x y z
N MET A 1 12.00 -3.51 24.30
CA MET A 1 11.10 -2.41 23.94
C MET A 1 9.69 -2.78 24.41
N ASP A 2 8.95 -1.85 25.01
CA ASP A 2 7.53 -2.08 25.33
C ASP A 2 6.66 -1.88 24.08
N PHE A 3 5.38 -2.21 24.19
CA PHE A 3 4.47 -2.09 23.04
C PHE A 3 4.27 -0.63 22.62
N ASP A 4 4.15 0.28 23.58
CA ASP A 4 3.87 1.69 23.31
C ASP A 4 5.01 2.36 22.55
N GLY A 5 6.27 2.08 22.92
CA GLY A 5 7.44 2.53 22.17
C GLY A 5 7.44 1.95 20.76
N PHE A 6 7.23 0.65 20.63
CA PHE A 6 7.16 -0.01 19.33
C PHE A 6 6.07 0.57 18.43
N TYR A 7 4.87 0.82 18.96
CA TYR A 7 3.76 1.43 18.24
C TYR A 7 4.12 2.84 17.75
N ARG A 8 4.69 3.68 18.61
CA ARG A 8 5.08 5.06 18.23
C ARG A 8 6.12 5.07 17.12
N ASP A 9 7.09 4.15 17.17
CA ASP A 9 8.20 4.09 16.21
C ASP A 9 7.79 3.55 14.84
N THR A 10 6.74 2.72 14.78
CA THR A 10 6.38 1.97 13.56
C THR A 10 5.03 2.37 12.95
N SER A 11 4.10 2.94 13.71
CA SER A 11 2.72 3.24 13.28
C SER A 11 2.63 4.09 12.01
N ARG A 12 3.37 5.20 11.93
CA ARG A 12 3.37 6.09 10.75
C ARG A 12 3.85 5.38 9.49
N ARG A 13 4.91 4.57 9.61
CA ARG A 13 5.49 3.83 8.49
C ARG A 13 4.54 2.72 8.02
N LEU A 14 3.92 2.00 8.97
CA LEU A 14 2.92 0.98 8.65
C LEU A 14 1.66 1.57 8.00
N LEU A 15 1.23 2.78 8.40
CA LEU A 15 0.11 3.48 7.78
C LEU A 15 0.41 3.88 6.34
N ARG A 16 1.60 4.44 6.07
CA ARG A 16 2.04 4.72 4.68
C ARG A 16 2.06 3.45 3.84
N TYR A 17 2.53 2.35 4.41
CA TYR A 17 2.53 1.06 3.73
C TYR A 17 1.12 0.58 3.41
N ALA A 18 0.22 0.55 4.39
CA ALA A 18 -1.18 0.15 4.19
C ALA A 18 -1.89 1.04 3.17
N TYR A 19 -1.62 2.35 3.19
CA TYR A 19 -2.14 3.29 2.20
C TYR A 19 -1.60 3.01 0.79
N GLY A 20 -0.32 2.71 0.63
CA GLY A 20 0.25 2.30 -0.66
C GLY A 20 -0.34 1.00 -1.23
N LEU A 21 -0.89 0.12 -0.38
CA LEU A 21 -1.54 -1.12 -0.82
C LEU A 21 -3.02 -0.94 -1.16
N THR A 22 -3.72 -0.09 -0.42
CA THR A 22 -5.19 0.09 -0.50
C THR A 22 -5.57 1.25 -1.40
N GLY A 23 -4.80 2.33 -1.32
CA GLY A 23 -5.09 3.64 -1.87
C GLY A 23 -6.37 4.26 -1.32
N ASP A 24 -6.70 3.96 -0.07
CA ASP A 24 -7.82 4.49 0.68
C ASP A 24 -7.38 4.75 2.12
N ALA A 25 -7.58 5.98 2.61
CA ALA A 25 -7.08 6.40 3.92
C ALA A 25 -7.86 5.74 5.08
N ALA A 26 -9.18 5.59 4.95
CA ALA A 26 -10.01 4.93 5.95
C ALA A 26 -9.62 3.45 6.06
N GLU A 27 -9.51 2.79 4.90
CA GLU A 27 -9.12 1.38 4.83
C GLU A 27 -7.72 1.17 5.41
N ALA A 28 -6.76 2.02 5.06
CA ALA A 28 -5.41 1.94 5.61
C ALA A 28 -5.40 2.09 7.14
N GLN A 29 -6.17 3.03 7.69
CA GLN A 29 -6.31 3.23 9.13
C GLN A 29 -6.91 1.99 9.81
N ASP A 30 -7.99 1.43 9.25
CA ASP A 30 -8.64 0.21 9.78
C ASP A 30 -7.68 -0.97 9.79
N LEU A 31 -6.95 -1.19 8.68
CA LEU A 31 -5.98 -2.28 8.56
C LEU A 31 -4.87 -2.16 9.61
N VAL A 32 -4.37 -0.94 9.83
CA VAL A 32 -3.31 -0.68 10.81
C VAL A 32 -3.83 -0.88 12.22
N GLN A 33 -5.01 -0.36 12.55
CA GLN A 33 -5.63 -0.53 13.86
C GLN A 33 -5.86 -2.01 14.19
N GLU A 34 -6.45 -2.77 13.27
CA GLU A 34 -6.66 -4.21 13.42
C GLU A 34 -5.31 -4.95 13.57
N THR A 35 -4.29 -4.57 12.81
CA THR A 35 -2.96 -5.17 12.92
C THR A 35 -2.36 -4.94 14.30
N TYR A 36 -2.42 -3.71 14.85
CA TYR A 36 -1.91 -3.42 16.18
C TYR A 36 -2.75 -4.04 17.29
N ALA A 37 -4.07 -4.14 17.14
CA ALA A 37 -4.92 -4.85 18.09
C ALA A 37 -4.50 -6.34 18.20
N ARG A 38 -4.21 -6.98 17.06
CA ARG A 38 -3.69 -8.36 17.04
C ARG A 38 -2.28 -8.48 17.59
N ALA A 39 -1.44 -7.46 17.37
CA ALA A 39 -0.08 -7.41 17.89
C ALA A 39 -0.08 -7.27 19.41
N TRP A 40 -0.93 -6.40 19.96
CA TRP A 40 -1.11 -6.22 21.41
C TRP A 40 -1.42 -7.54 22.11
N GLN A 41 -2.40 -8.30 21.57
CA GLN A 41 -2.78 -9.62 22.10
C GLN A 41 -1.63 -10.63 22.12
N ARG A 42 -0.61 -10.44 21.29
CA ARG A 42 0.52 -11.38 21.10
C ARG A 42 1.86 -10.76 21.48
N TRP A 43 1.86 -9.60 22.14
CA TRP A 43 3.05 -8.76 22.26
C TRP A 43 4.22 -9.48 22.91
N ARG A 44 3.97 -10.25 23.98
CA ARG A 44 5.00 -11.03 24.68
C ARG A 44 5.79 -11.96 23.77
N ARG A 45 5.15 -12.50 22.72
CA ARG A 45 5.81 -13.35 21.72
C ARG A 45 6.50 -12.53 20.64
N LEU A 46 5.82 -11.50 20.13
CA LEU A 46 6.35 -10.65 19.06
C LEU A 46 7.58 -9.86 19.50
N ALA A 47 7.62 -9.40 20.74
CA ALA A 47 8.77 -8.68 21.29
C ALA A 47 10.06 -9.51 21.34
N GLY A 48 9.98 -10.83 21.18
CA GLY A 48 11.12 -11.74 21.11
C GLY A 48 11.55 -12.10 19.68
N TYR A 49 10.94 -11.52 18.64
CA TYR A 49 11.35 -11.74 17.25
C TYR A 49 12.46 -10.78 16.86
N ASP A 50 13.32 -11.19 15.93
CA ASP A 50 14.39 -10.34 15.40
C ASP A 50 13.83 -9.10 14.65
N ASP A 51 12.75 -9.28 13.89
CA ASP A 51 11.98 -8.19 13.25
C ASP A 51 10.47 -8.34 13.56
N PRO A 52 9.97 -7.72 14.65
CA PRO A 52 8.54 -7.72 14.96
C PRO A 52 7.70 -6.94 13.94
N GLU A 53 8.29 -5.96 13.24
CA GLU A 53 7.61 -5.17 12.22
C GLU A 53 7.33 -5.99 10.96
N ALA A 54 8.16 -6.99 10.63
CA ALA A 54 7.89 -7.96 9.56
C ALA A 54 6.57 -8.68 9.77
N TRP A 55 6.24 -9.00 11.02
CA TRP A 55 4.96 -9.60 11.34
C TRP A 55 3.79 -8.65 11.10
N LEU A 56 3.93 -7.35 11.44
CA LEU A 56 2.91 -6.34 11.14
C LEU A 56 2.66 -6.24 9.62
N ARG A 57 3.74 -6.16 8.82
CA ARG A 57 3.64 -6.10 7.36
C ARG A 57 2.95 -7.33 6.79
N LEU A 58 3.28 -8.52 7.31
CA LEU A 58 2.61 -9.76 6.91
C LEU A 58 1.10 -9.72 7.19
N VAL A 59 0.69 -9.21 8.36
CA VAL A 59 -0.73 -9.09 8.71
C VAL A 59 -1.44 -8.07 7.82
N VAL A 60 -0.86 -6.88 7.62
CA VAL A 60 -1.40 -5.86 6.71
C VAL A 60 -1.59 -6.44 5.31
N ASN A 61 -0.60 -7.15 4.77
CA ASN A 61 -0.67 -7.79 3.45
C ASN A 61 -1.78 -8.84 3.36
N ARG A 62 -1.99 -9.63 4.41
CA ARG A 62 -3.05 -10.64 4.43
C ARG A 62 -4.43 -10.00 4.47
N LEU A 63 -4.61 -8.99 5.31
CA LEU A 63 -5.88 -8.28 5.45
C LEU A 63 -6.23 -7.50 4.17
N SER A 64 -5.25 -6.84 3.56
CA SER A 64 -5.46 -6.15 2.29
C SER A 64 -5.83 -7.14 1.19
N ALA A 65 -5.04 -8.21 0.98
CA ALA A 65 -5.33 -9.21 -0.05
C ALA A 65 -6.70 -9.88 0.13
N ASP A 66 -7.10 -10.17 1.37
CA ASP A 66 -8.42 -10.73 1.65
C ASP A 66 -9.55 -9.76 1.27
N ARG A 67 -9.38 -8.48 1.58
CA ARG A 67 -10.35 -7.44 1.23
C ARG A 67 -10.39 -7.19 -0.28
N TRP A 68 -9.26 -7.18 -0.98
CA TRP A 68 -9.22 -7.11 -2.45
C TRP A 68 -9.91 -8.30 -3.12
N ARG A 69 -9.80 -9.52 -2.57
CA ARG A 69 -10.58 -10.67 -3.05
C ARG A 69 -12.08 -10.47 -2.84
N ARG A 70 -12.50 -9.97 -1.66
CA ARG A 70 -13.91 -9.66 -1.37
C ARG A 70 -14.45 -8.53 -2.25
N LEU A 71 -13.64 -7.50 -2.52
CA LEU A 71 -13.97 -6.40 -3.41
C LEU A 71 -13.96 -6.82 -4.88
N GLY A 72 -13.09 -7.74 -5.31
CA GLY A 72 -13.16 -8.35 -6.64
C GLY A 72 -14.48 -9.08 -6.88
N VAL A 73 -15.03 -9.71 -5.84
CA VAL A 73 -16.38 -10.30 -5.85
C VAL A 73 -17.47 -9.22 -5.80
N ARG A 74 -17.26 -8.10 -5.10
CA ARG A 74 -18.23 -6.99 -5.00
C ARG A 74 -18.13 -5.94 -6.12
N ARG A 75 -17.07 -5.88 -6.92
CA ARG A 75 -16.90 -4.93 -8.04
C ARG A 75 -17.88 -5.16 -9.20
N ALA A 76 -18.67 -6.23 -9.13
CA ALA A 76 -19.91 -6.38 -9.91
C ALA A 76 -21.06 -5.44 -9.42
N ARG A 77 -20.91 -4.75 -8.29
CA ARG A 77 -21.91 -3.87 -7.68
C ARG A 77 -21.29 -2.65 -6.98
N ALA A 78 -21.28 -1.55 -7.72
CA ALA A 78 -21.31 -0.15 -7.27
C ALA A 78 -20.02 0.50 -6.74
N ALA A 79 -19.91 1.79 -7.09
CA ALA A 79 -18.85 2.73 -6.78
C ALA A 79 -19.29 3.76 -5.72
N ALA A 80 -18.27 4.44 -5.18
CA ALA A 80 -18.26 5.64 -4.33
C ALA A 80 -18.51 5.45 -2.83
N GLU A 81 -17.50 5.81 -2.02
CA GLU A 81 -17.58 5.97 -0.57
C GLU A 81 -16.77 7.24 -0.18
N PRO A 82 -17.19 8.02 0.86
CA PRO A 82 -16.71 9.38 1.12
C PRO A 82 -15.39 9.42 1.93
N PRO A 83 -14.71 10.58 2.03
CA PRO A 83 -13.34 10.64 2.53
C PRO A 83 -13.22 10.49 4.07
N ALA A 84 -12.13 9.83 4.49
CA ALA A 84 -11.70 9.67 5.88
C ALA A 84 -11.03 10.95 6.46
N PRO A 85 -10.85 11.06 7.79
CA PRO A 85 -10.54 12.33 8.45
C PRO A 85 -9.08 12.80 8.33
N ALA A 86 -8.90 14.08 8.65
CA ALA A 86 -7.79 14.98 8.35
C ALA A 86 -6.37 14.46 8.64
N VAL A 87 -5.72 14.00 7.57
CA VAL A 87 -4.34 14.35 7.24
C VAL A 87 -4.43 15.51 6.24
N ASP A 88 -3.44 16.38 6.14
CA ASP A 88 -3.39 17.36 5.04
C ASP A 88 -3.76 16.66 3.72
N PRO A 89 -4.64 17.24 2.90
CA PRO A 89 -5.04 16.61 1.66
C PRO A 89 -3.78 16.24 0.88
N PRO A 90 -3.61 14.97 0.50
CA PRO A 90 -2.45 14.57 -0.29
C PRO A 90 -2.37 15.46 -1.53
N SER A 91 -1.14 15.76 -1.97
CA SER A 91 -0.99 16.49 -3.24
C SER A 91 -1.66 15.71 -4.36
N GLU A 92 -2.07 16.43 -5.40
CA GLU A 92 -2.71 15.84 -6.58
C GLU A 92 -1.86 14.70 -7.17
N ASP A 93 -0.54 14.89 -7.24
CA ASP A 93 0.44 13.86 -7.63
C ASP A 93 0.36 12.58 -6.76
N VAL A 94 0.18 12.72 -5.45
CA VAL A 94 0.06 11.60 -4.52
C VAL A 94 -1.26 10.87 -4.75
N VAL A 95 -2.35 11.60 -4.97
CA VAL A 95 -3.66 11.00 -5.31
C VAL A 95 -3.56 10.21 -6.61
N LEU A 96 -2.95 10.79 -7.63
CA LEU A 96 -2.77 10.19 -8.95
C LEU A 96 -1.90 8.93 -8.88
N LEU A 97 -0.76 9.01 -8.19
CA LEU A 97 0.14 7.87 -7.95
C LEU A 97 -0.59 6.73 -7.23
N VAL A 98 -1.35 7.06 -6.18
CA VAL A 98 -2.08 6.08 -5.38
C VAL A 98 -3.18 5.39 -6.20
N ARG A 99 -3.90 6.15 -7.04
CA ARG A 99 -4.86 5.59 -8.01
C ARG A 99 -4.16 4.65 -8.99
N ALA A 100 -3.06 5.08 -9.60
CA ALA A 100 -2.29 4.24 -10.52
C ALA A 100 -1.77 2.96 -9.83
N MET A 101 -1.35 3.04 -8.56
CA MET A 101 -0.94 1.87 -7.78
C MET A 101 -2.09 0.85 -7.59
N ARG A 102 -3.34 1.30 -7.45
CA ARG A 102 -4.53 0.44 -7.29
C ARG A 102 -4.85 -0.42 -8.51
N GLU A 103 -4.38 -0.02 -9.69
CA GLU A 103 -4.57 -0.78 -10.93
C GLU A 103 -3.49 -1.84 -11.13
N LEU A 104 -2.40 -1.79 -10.36
CA LEU A 104 -1.33 -2.78 -10.47
C LEU A 104 -1.74 -4.14 -9.91
N PRO A 105 -1.22 -5.25 -10.50
CA PRO A 105 -1.27 -6.56 -9.85
C PRO A 105 -0.68 -6.52 -8.44
N ASP A 106 -1.30 -7.25 -7.51
CA ASP A 106 -0.95 -7.27 -6.07
C ASP A 106 0.56 -7.42 -5.81
N LYS A 107 1.22 -8.35 -6.52
CA LYS A 107 2.66 -8.59 -6.37
C LYS A 107 3.52 -7.40 -6.79
N HIS A 108 3.13 -6.67 -7.84
CA HIS A 108 3.86 -5.49 -8.30
C HIS A 108 3.68 -4.34 -7.31
N ARG A 109 2.42 -4.09 -6.89
CA ARG A 109 2.09 -3.06 -5.90
C ARG A 109 2.82 -3.28 -4.59
N ARG A 110 2.79 -4.52 -4.07
CA ARG A 110 3.47 -4.89 -2.83
C ARG A 110 4.98 -4.69 -2.93
N ALA A 111 5.60 -5.13 -4.03
CA ALA A 111 7.04 -4.95 -4.23
C ALA A 111 7.43 -3.46 -4.26
N LEU A 112 6.66 -2.62 -4.98
CA LEU A 112 6.88 -1.17 -5.01
C LEU A 112 6.70 -0.53 -3.63
N ALA A 113 5.64 -0.87 -2.90
CA ALA A 113 5.38 -0.32 -1.57
C ALA A 113 6.47 -0.72 -0.57
N LEU A 114 6.93 -1.97 -0.57
CA LEU A 114 8.03 -2.41 0.28
C LEU A 114 9.34 -1.69 -0.06
N HIS A 115 9.63 -1.51 -1.36
CA HIS A 115 10.89 -0.91 -1.78
C HIS A 115 10.93 0.60 -1.58
N TYR A 116 9.90 1.33 -2.01
CA TYR A 116 9.92 2.79 -2.06
C TYR A 116 9.32 3.47 -0.82
N LEU A 117 8.45 2.79 -0.05
CA LEU A 117 7.84 3.39 1.14
C LEU A 117 8.49 2.91 2.44
N LEU A 118 9.13 1.73 2.39
CA LEU A 118 9.76 1.08 3.54
C LEU A 118 11.26 0.84 3.37
N ASP A 119 11.85 1.35 2.28
CA ASP A 119 13.29 1.25 1.97
C ASP A 119 13.84 -0.18 2.00
N ARG A 120 12.99 -1.19 1.78
CA ARG A 120 13.43 -2.59 1.81
C ARG A 120 14.24 -2.92 0.56
N SER A 121 15.34 -3.63 0.76
CA SER A 121 16.18 -4.13 -0.30
C SER A 121 15.49 -5.25 -1.08
N ILE A 122 15.98 -5.51 -2.29
CA ILE A 122 15.49 -6.62 -3.13
C ILE A 122 15.61 -7.96 -2.41
N ALA A 123 16.66 -8.16 -1.61
CA ALA A 123 16.89 -9.38 -0.86
C ALA A 123 15.85 -9.57 0.26
N GLU A 124 15.59 -8.53 1.05
CA GLU A 124 14.58 -8.56 2.12
C GLU A 124 13.16 -8.76 1.55
N ILE A 125 12.85 -8.12 0.42
CA ILE A 125 11.55 -8.31 -0.25
C ILE A 125 11.41 -9.74 -0.75
N ALA A 126 12.47 -10.34 -1.30
CA ALA A 126 12.46 -11.72 -1.78
C ALA A 126 12.17 -12.69 -0.63
N GLU A 127 12.85 -12.50 0.51
CA GLU A 127 12.62 -13.27 1.73
C GLU A 127 11.19 -13.11 2.25
N GLU A 128 10.69 -11.87 2.38
CA GLU A 128 9.37 -11.59 2.94
C GLU A 128 8.22 -12.10 2.04
N THR A 129 8.43 -12.13 0.73
CA THR A 129 7.41 -12.53 -0.24
C THR A 129 7.51 -13.99 -0.67
N GLY A 130 8.58 -14.69 -0.30
CA GLY A 130 8.88 -16.06 -0.75
C GLY A 130 9.26 -16.16 -2.25
N GLY A 131 9.70 -15.06 -2.85
CA GLY A 131 10.13 -14.99 -4.25
C GLY A 131 11.65 -15.02 -4.42
N SER A 132 12.14 -15.15 -5.66
CA SER A 132 13.57 -14.93 -5.94
C SER A 132 13.89 -13.44 -6.10
N GLN A 133 15.14 -13.03 -5.88
CA GLN A 133 15.57 -11.64 -6.15
C GLN A 133 15.30 -11.22 -7.61
N ASN A 134 15.43 -12.14 -8.57
CA ASN A 134 15.12 -11.88 -9.99
C ASN A 134 13.62 -11.66 -10.22
N THR A 135 12.78 -12.41 -9.49
CA THR A 135 11.33 -12.22 -9.49
C THR A 135 10.96 -10.85 -8.94
N VAL A 136 11.58 -10.43 -7.82
CA VAL A 136 11.36 -9.10 -7.24
C VAL A 136 11.81 -7.98 -8.19
N LYS A 137 12.99 -8.09 -8.81
CA LYS A 137 13.45 -7.15 -9.85
C LYS A 137 12.44 -7.04 -11.00
N SER A 138 11.88 -8.17 -11.41
CA SER A 138 10.86 -8.22 -12.46
C SER A 138 9.57 -7.52 -12.03
N TRP A 139 9.08 -7.76 -10.81
CA TRP A 139 7.90 -7.08 -10.26
C TRP A 139 8.11 -5.57 -10.17
N LEU A 140 9.26 -5.13 -9.66
CA LEU A 140 9.60 -3.71 -9.57
C LEU A 140 9.69 -3.05 -10.95
N SER A 141 10.34 -3.71 -11.92
CA SER A 141 10.47 -3.21 -13.29
C SER A 141 9.10 -3.06 -13.96
N ARG A 142 8.28 -4.12 -13.96
CA ARG A 142 6.95 -4.09 -14.56
C ARG A 142 6.00 -3.14 -13.84
N GLY A 143 6.09 -3.06 -12.51
CA GLY A 143 5.32 -2.13 -11.70
C GLY A 143 5.62 -0.67 -12.07
N ARG A 144 6.91 -0.30 -12.17
CA ARG A 144 7.30 1.05 -12.61
C ARG A 144 6.83 1.37 -14.02
N ALA A 145 6.98 0.44 -14.96
CA ALA A 145 6.54 0.63 -16.34
C ALA A 145 5.01 0.85 -16.41
N ALA A 146 4.24 0.10 -15.64
CA ALA A 146 2.80 0.26 -15.55
C ALA A 146 2.40 1.60 -14.90
N LEU A 147 3.08 2.04 -13.85
CA LEU A 147 2.85 3.37 -13.25
C LEU A 147 3.16 4.48 -14.25
N ALA A 148 4.29 4.42 -14.94
CA ALA A 148 4.65 5.42 -15.96
C ALA A 148 3.59 5.50 -17.07
N ALA A 149 3.06 4.36 -17.52
CA ALA A 149 2.01 4.33 -18.53
C ALA A 149 0.68 4.94 -18.04
N ALA A 150 0.28 4.65 -16.81
CA ALA A 150 -0.96 5.17 -16.21
C ALA A 150 -0.91 6.67 -15.94
N LEU A 151 0.23 7.19 -15.46
CA LEU A 151 0.41 8.62 -15.24
C LEU A 151 0.43 9.38 -16.57
N ALA A 152 1.10 8.83 -17.59
CA ALA A 152 1.13 9.45 -18.91
C ALA A 152 -0.23 9.45 -19.63
N SER A 153 -1.16 8.54 -19.31
CA SER A 153 -2.53 8.61 -19.85
C SER A 153 -3.34 9.73 -19.22
N GLU A 154 -3.25 9.91 -17.91
CA GLU A 154 -3.97 10.96 -17.19
C GLU A 154 -3.52 12.36 -17.64
N GLU A 155 -2.21 12.58 -17.81
CA GLU A 155 -1.67 13.83 -18.38
C GLU A 155 -2.20 14.12 -19.80
N ARG A 156 -2.44 13.09 -20.62
CA ARG A 156 -3.02 13.28 -21.96
C ARG A 156 -4.49 13.66 -21.91
N ASP A 157 -5.24 13.04 -21.00
CA ASP A 157 -6.68 13.28 -20.84
C ASP A 157 -6.94 14.69 -20.28
N GLU A 158 -6.15 15.14 -19.30
CA GLU A 158 -6.20 16.51 -18.76
C GLU A 158 -5.91 17.57 -19.84
N ASN A 159 -4.88 17.34 -20.67
CA ASN A 159 -4.54 18.24 -21.78
C ASN A 159 -5.64 18.32 -22.86
N ALA A 160 -6.33 17.20 -23.13
CA ALA A 160 -7.43 17.14 -24.09
C ALA A 160 -8.69 17.88 -23.58
N GLU A 161 -9.02 17.74 -22.29
CA GLU A 161 -10.13 18.46 -21.66
C GLU A 161 -9.87 19.96 -21.54
N GLY A 162 -8.63 20.36 -21.21
CA GLY A 162 -8.21 21.76 -21.18
C GLY A 162 -8.35 22.43 -22.54
N ALA A 163 -7.98 21.75 -23.61
CA ALA A 163 -8.13 22.24 -24.99
C ALA A 163 -9.61 22.40 -25.43
N HIS A 164 -10.54 21.65 -24.83
CA HIS A 164 -11.98 21.74 -25.16
C HIS A 164 -12.69 22.90 -24.46
N ARG A 165 -12.25 23.31 -23.25
CA ARG A 165 -12.87 24.41 -22.48
C ARG A 165 -12.45 25.82 -22.92
N VAL A 166 -11.45 25.95 -23.78
CA VAL A 166 -10.93 27.25 -24.28
C VAL A 166 -11.56 27.64 -25.64
N ARG A 167 -12.56 26.91 -26.12
CA ARG A 167 -13.35 27.21 -27.33
C ARG A 167 -14.76 27.65 -26.99
#